data_AF-A0A7J7NF10-F1
#
_entry.id   AF-A0A7J7NF10-F1
#
_cell.length_a   1.000
_cell.length_b   1.000
_cell.length_c   1.000
_cell.angle_alpha   90.00
_cell.angle_beta   90.00
_cell.angle_gamma   90.00
#
_symmetry.space_group_name_H-M   'P 1'
#
loop_
_entity.id
_entity.type
_entity.pdbx_description
1 polymer ?
#
loop_
_entity_poly.entity_id
_entity_poly.type
_entity_poly.pdbx_seq_one_letter_code
_entity_poly.pdbx_strand_id
1 'polypeptide(L)'
;MSTLVVKIFDRHLGDMKFQFGGTIIQMKPIHVCLILGLRVSPIANELLFVNPEYMTNFRMRQFPKKKNIYGLKEIDGALKQEKLERHHDDVLRLNLLKIILSFLLPNKGRNVVVKYIDLVDDLDQFNKFPWGEQVYNFVWSQIVEFADYLSAADKNRDKALSLHGCTWVLMILTFLSIPSMKFLIIEKSIHLFPK
;
A
#
# COMPACT_ATOMS: atom_id res chain seq x y z
N MET A 1 -22.87 -23.58 -0.61
CA MET A 1 -21.72 -23.01 0.13
C MET A 1 -20.57 -22.86 -0.85
N SER A 2 -20.33 -21.64 -1.34
CA SER A 2 -19.29 -21.35 -2.34
C SER A 2 -17.95 -21.10 -1.64
N THR A 3 -17.07 -22.11 -1.67
CA THR A 3 -15.68 -22.04 -1.20
C THR A 3 -14.89 -21.08 -2.09
N LEU A 4 -14.38 -19.99 -1.51
CA LEU A 4 -13.52 -19.03 -2.19
C LEU A 4 -12.13 -19.66 -2.37
N VAL A 5 -11.86 -20.25 -3.53
CA VAL A 5 -10.53 -20.79 -3.88
C VAL A 5 -9.80 -19.73 -4.70
N VAL A 6 -8.81 -19.07 -4.10
CA VAL A 6 -7.92 -18.13 -4.79
C VAL A 6 -6.79 -18.94 -5.43
N LYS A 7 -6.81 -19.12 -6.75
CA LYS A 7 -5.66 -19.62 -7.53
C LYS A 7 -4.87 -18.44 -8.06
N ILE A 8 -3.61 -18.29 -7.66
CA ILE A 8 -2.69 -17.25 -8.17
C ILE A 8 -1.84 -17.88 -9.28
N PHE A 9 -1.88 -17.31 -10.48
CA PHE A 9 -1.11 -17.77 -11.63
C PHE A 9 0.06 -16.81 -11.95
N ASP A 10 1.26 -17.37 -11.80
CA ASP A 10 2.58 -17.11 -12.40
C ASP A 10 3.34 -15.76 -12.28
N ARG A 11 4.67 -15.91 -12.18
CA ARG A 11 5.72 -14.93 -11.89
C ARG A 11 6.22 -14.20 -13.16
N HIS A 12 6.87 -13.06 -12.95
CA HIS A 12 7.48 -12.10 -13.90
C HIS A 12 6.54 -11.02 -14.45
N LEU A 13 6.35 -9.94 -13.66
CA LEU A 13 5.56 -8.73 -14.01
C LEU A 13 4.25 -9.04 -14.76
N GLY A 14 3.68 -10.21 -14.47
CA GLY A 14 2.50 -10.75 -15.11
C GLY A 14 1.25 -10.21 -14.45
N ASP A 15 0.19 -10.13 -15.24
CA ASP A 15 -1.11 -9.71 -14.74
C ASP A 15 -1.56 -10.61 -13.59
N MET A 16 -1.87 -10.04 -12.43
CA MET A 16 -2.36 -10.83 -11.31
C MET A 16 -3.76 -11.34 -11.63
N LYS A 17 -3.98 -12.66 -11.58
CA LYS A 17 -5.30 -13.24 -11.79
C LYS A 17 -5.86 -13.76 -10.47
N PHE A 18 -7.11 -13.43 -10.19
CA PHE A 18 -7.87 -13.86 -9.02
C PHE A 18 -9.18 -14.49 -9.49
N GLN A 19 -9.71 -15.44 -8.72
CA GLN A 19 -11.05 -15.97 -8.98
C GLN A 19 -11.99 -15.55 -7.85
N PHE A 20 -13.11 -14.91 -8.19
CA PHE A 20 -14.14 -14.51 -7.25
C PHE A 20 -15.51 -14.87 -7.81
N GLY A 21 -16.31 -15.66 -7.08
CA GLY A 21 -17.66 -16.05 -7.50
C GLY A 21 -17.70 -16.72 -8.89
N GLY A 22 -16.68 -17.51 -9.24
CA GLY A 22 -16.54 -18.14 -10.55
C GLY A 22 -15.96 -17.23 -11.66
N THR A 23 -15.88 -15.93 -11.43
CA THR A 23 -15.30 -14.96 -12.38
C THR A 23 -13.80 -14.82 -12.18
N ILE A 24 -13.02 -14.86 -13.26
CA ILE A 24 -11.59 -14.56 -13.23
C ILE A 24 -11.41 -13.05 -13.41
N ILE A 25 -10.79 -12.41 -12.42
CA ILE A 25 -10.46 -10.99 -12.39
C ILE A 25 -8.97 -10.86 -12.63
N GLN A 26 -8.60 -10.01 -13.59
CA GLN A 26 -7.21 -9.74 -13.92
C GLN A 26 -6.84 -8.33 -13.46
N MET A 27 -5.85 -8.21 -12.59
CA MET A 27 -5.28 -6.94 -12.17
C MET A 27 -3.97 -6.66 -12.89
N LYS A 28 -3.91 -5.50 -13.53
CA LYS A 28 -2.72 -4.98 -14.21
C LYS A 28 -2.24 -3.71 -13.48
N PRO A 29 -0.97 -3.29 -13.65
CA PRO A 29 -0.49 -2.03 -13.06
C PRO A 29 -1.37 -0.83 -13.41
N ILE A 30 -1.88 -0.77 -14.66
CA ILE A 30 -2.79 0.30 -15.10
C ILE A 30 -4.10 0.36 -14.31
N HIS A 31 -4.60 -0.77 -13.77
CA HIS A 31 -5.80 -0.75 -12.92
C HIS A 31 -5.54 0.00 -11.62
N VAL A 32 -4.35 -0.14 -11.04
CA VAL A 32 -3.94 0.61 -9.83
C VAL A 32 -3.88 2.10 -10.13
N CYS A 33 -3.33 2.49 -11.29
CA CYS A 33 -3.33 3.88 -11.75
C CYS A 33 -4.72 4.47 -11.83
N LEU A 34 -5.62 3.78 -12.54
CA LEU A 34 -6.96 4.28 -12.80
C LEU A 34 -7.79 4.37 -11.52
N ILE A 35 -7.63 3.41 -10.60
CA ILE A 35 -8.36 3.38 -9.34
C ILE A 35 -7.87 4.45 -8.37
N LEU A 36 -6.56 4.66 -8.26
CA LEU A 36 -5.97 5.56 -7.27
C LEU A 36 -5.56 6.93 -7.82
N GLY A 37 -5.67 7.16 -9.12
CA GLY A 37 -5.19 8.38 -9.79
C GLY A 37 -3.66 8.50 -9.75
N LEU A 38 -2.93 7.39 -9.71
CA LEU A 38 -1.47 7.37 -9.56
C LEU A 38 -0.74 7.09 -10.87
N ARG A 39 0.52 7.50 -10.96
CA ARG A 39 1.38 7.23 -12.12
C ARG A 39 1.94 5.80 -12.09
N VAL A 40 1.95 5.14 -13.25
CA VAL A 40 2.83 3.98 -13.55
C VAL A 40 3.82 4.44 -14.61
N SER A 41 5.08 4.02 -14.45
CA SER A 41 6.13 4.30 -15.42
C SER A 41 7.03 3.07 -15.49
N PRO A 42 7.37 2.55 -16.68
CA PRO A 42 8.31 1.43 -16.81
C PRO A 42 9.69 1.74 -16.20
N ILE A 43 9.98 3.01 -15.88
CA ILE A 43 11.18 3.46 -15.19
C ILE A 43 10.95 3.33 -13.68
N ALA A 44 10.98 2.09 -13.17
CA ALA A 44 10.59 1.81 -11.80
C ALA A 44 11.74 1.87 -10.78
N ASN A 45 13.01 1.76 -11.20
CA ASN A 45 14.10 1.54 -10.25
C ASN A 45 15.36 2.38 -10.47
N GLU A 46 15.59 2.95 -11.66
CA GLU A 46 16.87 3.64 -11.95
C GLU A 46 16.95 5.06 -11.38
N LEU A 47 15.81 5.71 -11.11
CA LEU A 47 15.75 7.09 -10.60
C LEU A 47 15.97 7.20 -9.08
N LEU A 48 16.24 6.10 -8.38
CA LEU A 48 16.25 6.07 -6.91
C LEU A 48 17.46 5.32 -6.36
N PHE A 49 18.66 5.67 -6.84
CA PHE A 49 19.86 5.42 -6.04
C PHE A 49 19.84 6.37 -4.84
N VAL A 50 19.11 5.99 -3.79
CA VAL A 50 19.22 6.63 -2.49
C VAL A 50 20.50 6.10 -1.88
N ASN A 51 21.56 6.91 -1.91
CA ASN A 51 22.75 6.61 -1.12
C ASN A 51 22.30 6.49 0.35
N PRO A 52 22.41 5.31 0.99
CA PRO A 52 21.93 5.11 2.36
C PRO A 52 22.68 5.98 3.39
N GLU A 53 23.86 6.51 3.03
CA GLU A 53 24.64 7.45 3.83
C GLU A 53 24.18 8.90 3.67
N TYR A 54 23.44 9.23 2.62
CA TYR A 54 22.89 10.56 2.41
C TYR A 54 21.65 10.74 3.30
N MET A 55 21.67 11.77 4.15
CA MET A 55 20.51 12.19 4.94
C MET A 55 20.04 13.55 4.47
N THR A 56 18.79 13.59 4.01
CA THR A 56 18.11 14.85 3.68
C THR A 56 18.00 15.79 4.87
N ASN A 57 17.94 17.09 4.62
CA ASN A 57 17.76 18.10 5.66
C ASN A 57 16.46 17.86 6.45
N PHE A 58 15.40 17.48 5.73
CA PHE A 58 14.14 17.04 6.35
C PHE A 58 14.34 15.86 7.31
N ARG A 59 15.02 14.80 6.87
CA ARG A 59 15.29 13.62 7.71
C ARG A 59 16.11 13.97 8.95
N MET A 60 17.14 14.80 8.82
CA MET A 60 17.96 15.25 9.95
C MET A 60 17.15 16.05 10.98
N ARG A 61 16.26 16.95 10.54
CA ARG A 61 15.41 17.76 11.44
C ARG A 61 14.30 16.95 12.11
N GLN A 62 13.65 16.04 11.38
CA GLN A 62 12.48 15.32 11.89
C GLN A 62 12.85 14.02 12.62
N PHE A 63 13.98 13.40 12.26
CA PHE A 63 14.43 12.13 12.83
C PHE A 63 15.92 12.15 13.22
N PRO A 64 16.40 13.17 13.97
CA PRO A 64 17.78 13.21 14.40
C PRO A 64 18.06 11.98 15.26
N LYS A 65 19.12 11.23 14.94
CA LYS A 65 19.56 10.00 15.66
C LYS A 65 18.80 8.71 15.32
N LYS A 66 17.85 8.71 14.38
CA LYS A 66 17.22 7.45 13.91
C LYS A 66 17.88 6.91 12.65
N LYS A 67 18.74 5.89 12.81
CA LYS A 67 19.31 5.13 11.68
C LYS A 67 18.23 4.43 10.86
N ASN A 68 17.20 3.92 11.54
CA ASN A 68 16.00 3.33 10.96
C ASN A 68 14.76 4.06 11.50
N ILE A 69 13.81 4.37 10.62
CA ILE A 69 12.55 5.05 10.99
C ILE A 69 11.41 4.02 10.89
N TYR A 70 10.78 3.73 12.03
CA TYR A 70 9.98 2.52 12.25
C TYR A 70 8.46 2.72 12.06
N GLY A 71 8.07 3.15 10.86
CA GLY A 71 6.67 3.12 10.44
C GLY A 71 5.83 4.29 10.94
N LEU A 72 4.51 4.10 10.98
CA LEU A 72 3.52 5.16 11.18
C LEU A 72 3.62 5.85 12.55
N LYS A 73 4.05 5.12 13.59
CA LYS A 73 4.17 5.66 14.96
C LYS A 73 5.18 6.80 15.04
N GLU A 74 6.33 6.65 14.37
CA GLU A 74 7.35 7.68 14.26
C GLU A 74 6.83 8.93 13.57
N ILE A 75 6.07 8.75 12.50
CA ILE A 75 5.47 9.85 11.74
C ILE A 75 4.43 10.57 12.60
N ASP A 76 3.56 9.83 13.28
CA ASP A 76 2.56 10.40 14.19
C ASP A 76 3.21 11.12 15.39
N GLY A 77 4.28 10.55 15.94
CA GLY A 77 5.07 11.17 16.99
C GLY A 77 5.71 12.47 16.51
N ALA A 78 6.32 12.46 15.33
CA ALA A 78 6.88 13.66 14.72
C ALA A 78 5.80 14.71 14.48
N LEU A 79 4.62 14.34 13.96
CA LEU A 79 3.48 15.24 13.75
C LEU A 79 2.99 15.88 15.06
N LYS A 80 2.98 15.13 16.17
CA LYS A 80 2.54 15.62 17.48
C LYS A 80 3.58 16.46 18.23
N GLN A 81 4.85 16.41 17.85
CA GLN A 81 5.87 17.23 18.49
C GLN A 81 5.64 18.71 18.20
N GLU A 82 5.41 19.49 19.25
CA GLU A 82 5.51 20.94 19.19
C GLU A 82 6.99 21.31 19.07
N LYS A 83 7.34 21.97 17.96
CA LYS A 83 8.69 22.47 17.69
C LYS A 83 8.60 23.99 17.59
N LEU A 84 9.46 24.70 18.31
CA LEU A 84 9.52 26.16 18.33
C LEU A 84 9.64 26.75 16.91
N GLU A 85 10.38 26.08 16.03
CA GLU A 85 10.60 26.45 14.63
C GLU A 85 10.18 25.31 13.70
N ARG A 86 8.87 25.11 13.57
CA ARG A 86 8.34 24.10 12.64
C ARG A 86 8.19 24.69 11.25
N HIS A 87 9.04 24.27 10.31
CA HIS A 87 8.84 24.59 8.90
C HIS A 87 7.50 24.01 8.41
N HIS A 88 6.68 24.85 7.77
CA HIS A 88 5.40 24.44 7.19
C HIS A 88 5.56 23.24 6.24
N ASP A 89 6.62 23.24 5.44
CA ASP A 89 6.88 22.17 4.49
C ASP A 89 7.20 20.83 5.18
N ASP A 90 7.77 20.84 6.39
CA ASP A 90 8.05 19.60 7.13
C ASP A 90 6.74 18.92 7.55
N VAL A 91 5.69 19.70 7.86
CA VAL A 91 4.36 19.15 8.16
C VAL A 91 3.75 18.51 6.91
N LEU A 92 3.88 19.15 5.76
CA LEU A 92 3.42 18.60 4.48
C LEU A 92 4.11 17.26 4.19
N ARG A 93 5.45 17.22 4.29
CA ARG A 93 6.26 16.01 4.05
C ARG A 93 5.90 14.87 5.00
N LEU A 94 5.68 15.18 6.29
CA LEU A 94 5.22 14.18 7.27
C LEU A 94 3.83 13.65 6.93
N ASN A 95 2.91 14.49 6.46
CA ASN A 95 1.59 14.04 6.01
C ASN A 95 1.66 13.19 4.73
N LEU A 96 2.54 13.52 3.78
CA LEU A 96 2.79 12.68 2.61
C LEU A 96 3.30 11.30 3.01
N LEU A 97 4.28 11.23 3.93
CA LEU A 97 4.74 9.96 4.49
C LEU A 97 3.63 9.18 5.19
N LYS A 98 2.76 9.88 5.93
CA LYS A 98 1.61 9.29 6.59
C LYS A 98 0.63 8.68 5.58
N ILE A 99 0.34 9.34 4.46
CA ILE A 99 -0.51 8.81 3.39
C ILE A 99 0.14 7.56 2.78
N ILE A 100 1.44 7.61 2.49
CA ILE A 100 2.16 6.45 1.94
C ILE A 100 2.06 5.25 2.88
N LEU A 101 2.29 5.45 4.17
CA LEU A 101 2.39 4.35 5.14
C LEU A 101 1.05 3.89 5.72
N SER A 102 0.01 4.71 5.65
CA SER A 102 -1.32 4.34 6.15
C SER A 102 -2.24 3.82 5.05
N PHE A 103 -2.04 4.28 3.80
CA PHE A 103 -2.98 4.03 2.71
C PHE A 103 -2.35 3.31 1.51
N LEU A 104 -1.23 3.80 0.98
CA LEU A 104 -0.64 3.24 -0.26
C LEU A 104 0.12 1.94 0.00
N LEU A 105 0.97 1.94 1.04
CA LEU A 105 1.87 0.86 1.40
C LEU A 105 1.72 0.51 2.90
N PRO A 106 0.49 0.20 3.39
CA PRO A 106 0.29 -0.07 4.80
C PRO A 106 0.99 -1.35 5.18
N ASN A 107 2.07 -1.19 5.94
CA ASN A 107 2.91 -2.28 6.40
C ASN A 107 2.79 -2.37 7.92
N LYS A 108 2.12 -3.42 8.42
CA LYS A 108 1.98 -3.66 9.85
C LYS A 108 3.32 -4.15 10.43
N GLY A 109 4.21 -3.20 10.71
CA GLY A 109 5.39 -3.43 11.54
C GLY A 109 6.73 -3.58 10.81
N ARG A 110 6.81 -3.43 9.49
CA ARG A 110 8.11 -3.29 8.80
C ARG A 110 8.50 -1.82 8.64
N ASN A 111 9.80 -1.57 8.61
CA ASN A 111 10.42 -0.25 8.56
C ASN A 111 9.88 0.60 7.40
N VAL A 112 9.78 1.92 7.61
CA VAL A 112 9.68 2.83 6.45
C VAL A 112 10.94 2.61 5.63
N VAL A 113 10.78 2.30 4.35
CA VAL A 113 11.94 2.26 3.47
C VAL A 113 12.47 3.69 3.42
N VAL A 114 13.69 3.90 3.92
CA VAL A 114 14.37 5.21 4.01
C VAL A 114 14.20 6.01 2.72
N LYS A 115 14.19 5.33 1.58
CA LYS A 115 13.92 5.90 0.26
C LYS A 115 12.69 6.82 0.19
N TYR A 116 11.59 6.51 0.88
CA TYR A 116 10.39 7.35 0.84
C TYR A 116 10.53 8.63 1.67
N ILE A 117 11.36 8.59 2.71
CA ILE A 117 11.63 9.74 3.60
C ILE A 117 12.48 10.76 2.86
N ASP A 118 13.48 10.28 2.12
CA ASP A 118 14.29 11.18 1.31
C ASP A 118 13.53 11.65 0.06
N LEU A 119 12.65 10.81 -0.49
CA LEU A 119 11.79 11.19 -1.61
C LEU A 119 10.82 12.33 -1.29
N VAL A 120 10.28 12.43 -0.06
CA VAL A 120 9.42 13.58 0.29
C VAL A 120 10.20 14.88 0.44
N ASP A 121 11.53 14.86 0.55
CA ASP A 121 12.31 16.10 0.58
C ASP A 121 12.30 16.79 -0.79
N ASP A 122 12.38 16.00 -1.87
CA ASP A 122 12.28 16.43 -3.27
C ASP A 122 10.87 16.15 -3.84
N LEU A 123 9.98 17.15 -3.72
CA LEU A 123 8.60 17.03 -4.18
C LEU A 123 8.46 16.86 -5.70
N ASP A 124 9.43 17.31 -6.49
CA ASP A 124 9.41 17.12 -7.94
C ASP A 124 9.67 15.66 -8.30
N GLN A 125 10.65 15.03 -7.64
CA GLN A 125 10.87 13.60 -7.75
C GLN A 125 9.71 12.79 -7.16
N PHE A 126 9.16 13.21 -6.03
CA PHE A 126 7.99 12.61 -5.42
C PHE A 126 6.79 12.54 -6.40
N ASN A 127 6.51 13.64 -7.10
CA ASN A 127 5.41 13.73 -8.05
C ASN A 127 5.66 12.90 -9.32
N LYS A 128 6.93 12.76 -9.73
CA LYS A 128 7.31 11.94 -10.90
C LYS A 128 7.38 10.45 -10.56
N PHE A 129 7.48 10.10 -9.28
CA PHE A 129 7.64 8.72 -8.82
C PHE A 129 6.46 7.82 -9.27
N PRO A 130 6.73 6.58 -9.71
CA PRO A 130 5.69 5.66 -10.18
C PRO A 130 4.93 5.01 -9.01
N TRP A 131 4.19 5.81 -8.24
CA TRP A 131 3.45 5.34 -7.05
C TRP A 131 2.49 4.20 -7.35
N GLY A 132 1.83 4.21 -8.51
CA GLY A 132 0.90 3.16 -8.92
C GLY A 132 1.59 1.82 -9.10
N GLU A 133 2.80 1.81 -9.66
CA GLU A 133 3.59 0.59 -9.80
C GLU A 133 4.08 0.07 -8.45
N GLN A 134 4.52 0.99 -7.58
CA GLN A 134 4.98 0.60 -6.26
C GLN A 134 3.85 0.03 -5.40
N VAL A 135 2.63 0.57 -5.52
CA VAL A 135 1.43 0.01 -4.89
C VAL A 135 1.08 -1.35 -5.50
N TYR A 136 1.12 -1.49 -6.84
CA TYR A 136 0.89 -2.77 -7.50
C TYR A 136 1.84 -3.86 -6.98
N ASN A 137 3.14 -3.59 -6.97
CA ASN A 137 4.17 -4.51 -6.48
C ASN A 137 3.98 -4.84 -5.00
N PHE A 138 3.60 -3.86 -4.19
CA PHE A 138 3.29 -4.09 -2.78
C PHE A 138 2.10 -5.03 -2.61
N VAL A 139 0.98 -4.74 -3.29
CA VAL A 139 -0.23 -5.58 -3.23
C VAL A 139 0.09 -7.00 -3.70
N TRP A 140 0.85 -7.17 -4.79
CA TRP A 140 1.31 -8.49 -5.25
C TRP A 140 2.03 -9.25 -4.14
N SER A 141 3.05 -8.60 -3.53
CA SER A 141 3.88 -9.24 -2.51
C SER A 141 3.05 -9.71 -1.32
N GLN A 142 2.04 -8.94 -0.92
CA GLN A 142 1.17 -9.30 0.19
C GLN A 142 0.23 -10.45 -0.15
N ILE A 143 -0.26 -10.52 -1.39
CA ILE A 143 -1.12 -11.63 -1.84
C ILE A 143 -0.30 -12.91 -1.98
N VAL A 144 0.93 -12.84 -2.48
CA VAL A 144 1.86 -13.99 -2.54
C VAL A 144 2.17 -14.48 -1.12
N GLU A 145 2.57 -13.58 -0.21
CA GLU A 145 2.86 -13.94 1.19
C GLU A 145 1.64 -14.58 1.87
N PHE A 146 0.44 -14.06 1.61
CA PHE A 146 -0.81 -14.62 2.11
C PHE A 146 -1.14 -16.00 1.52
N ALA A 147 -0.89 -16.22 0.23
CA ALA A 147 -1.12 -17.51 -0.41
C ALA A 147 -0.11 -18.57 0.03
N ASP A 148 1.16 -18.18 0.16
CA ASP A 148 2.19 -19.05 0.73
C ASP A 148 1.80 -19.46 2.15
N TYR A 149 1.33 -18.51 2.98
CA TYR A 149 0.80 -18.81 4.31
C TYR A 149 -0.37 -19.80 4.26
N LEU A 150 -1.35 -19.59 3.36
CA LEU A 150 -2.48 -20.52 3.20
C LEU A 150 -2.03 -21.93 2.76
N SER A 151 -1.03 -22.02 1.89
CA SER A 151 -0.48 -23.29 1.41
C SER A 151 0.32 -24.04 2.48
N ALA A 152 0.97 -23.31 3.38
CA ALA A 152 1.75 -23.85 4.50
C ALA A 152 0.88 -24.16 5.75
N ALA A 153 -0.28 -23.52 5.87
CA ALA A 153 -1.17 -23.62 7.02
C ALA A 153 -2.05 -24.87 6.97
N ASP A 154 -1.47 -26.05 7.17
CA ASP A 154 -2.20 -27.29 7.40
C ASP A 154 -2.42 -27.62 8.89
N LYS A 155 -2.03 -26.77 9.87
CA LYS A 155 -2.01 -27.18 11.29
C LYS A 155 -2.39 -26.20 12.41
N ASN A 156 -2.77 -24.93 12.18
CA ASN A 156 -3.24 -24.08 13.31
C ASN A 156 -4.22 -22.99 12.84
N ARG A 157 -5.52 -23.21 13.10
CA ARG A 157 -6.65 -22.44 12.56
C ARG A 157 -7.11 -21.24 13.40
N ASP A 158 -6.31 -20.75 14.33
CA ASP A 158 -6.78 -19.72 15.29
C ASP A 158 -6.34 -18.28 14.98
N LYS A 159 -5.55 -18.05 13.92
CA LYS A 159 -5.14 -16.69 13.55
C LYS A 159 -6.08 -16.12 12.49
N ALA A 160 -6.79 -15.05 12.85
CA ALA A 160 -7.58 -14.26 11.91
C ALA A 160 -6.70 -13.82 10.73
N LEU A 161 -6.96 -14.44 9.57
CA LEU A 161 -6.17 -14.23 8.37
C LEU A 161 -6.50 -12.85 7.80
N SER A 162 -5.53 -11.95 7.77
CA SER A 162 -5.72 -10.58 7.29
C SER A 162 -4.79 -10.31 6.11
N LEU A 163 -5.37 -9.94 4.97
CA LEU A 163 -4.60 -9.37 3.87
C LEU A 163 -4.23 -7.93 4.22
N HIS A 164 -2.95 -7.60 4.10
CA HIS A 164 -2.43 -6.25 4.33
C HIS A 164 -2.08 -5.58 2.99
N GLY A 165 -2.09 -4.24 2.97
CA GLY A 165 -1.85 -3.46 1.75
C GLY A 165 -3.00 -2.56 1.34
N CYS A 166 -2.86 -1.94 0.17
CA CYS A 166 -3.89 -1.10 -0.42
C CYS A 166 -5.02 -1.98 -0.99
N THR A 167 -5.72 -2.71 -0.11
CA THR A 167 -6.78 -3.68 -0.45
C THR A 167 -7.98 -3.01 -1.12
N TRP A 168 -8.12 -1.69 -0.98
CA TRP A 168 -9.08 -0.87 -1.72
C TRP A 168 -8.99 -1.07 -3.23
N VAL A 169 -7.78 -1.24 -3.78
CA VAL A 169 -7.58 -1.54 -5.20
C VAL A 169 -8.29 -2.84 -5.58
N LEU A 170 -8.12 -3.89 -4.76
CA LEU A 170 -8.76 -5.18 -5.01
C LEU A 170 -10.28 -5.09 -4.88
N MET A 171 -10.78 -4.38 -3.86
CA MET A 171 -12.21 -4.17 -3.65
C MET A 171 -12.85 -3.46 -4.85
N ILE A 172 -12.29 -2.31 -5.25
CA ILE A 172 -12.81 -1.51 -6.36
C ILE A 172 -12.73 -2.31 -7.67
N LEU A 173 -11.59 -2.96 -7.95
CA LEU A 173 -11.45 -3.78 -9.15
C LEU A 173 -12.49 -4.90 -9.19
N THR A 174 -12.80 -5.51 -8.04
CA THR A 174 -13.82 -6.55 -7.94
C THR A 174 -15.22 -6.00 -8.24
N PHE A 175 -15.58 -4.82 -7.72
CA PHE A 175 -16.87 -4.18 -8.05
C PHE A 175 -17.00 -3.78 -9.53
N LEU A 176 -15.88 -3.38 -10.15
CA LEU A 176 -15.85 -3.06 -11.56
C LEU A 176 -16.00 -4.31 -12.43
N SER A 177 -15.40 -5.42 -12.00
CA SER A 177 -15.39 -6.68 -12.74
C SER A 177 -16.67 -7.51 -12.58
N ILE A 178 -17.39 -7.34 -11.46
CA ILE A 178 -18.61 -8.09 -11.14
C ILE A 178 -19.73 -7.08 -10.81
N PRO A 179 -20.48 -6.58 -11.81
CA PRO A 179 -21.50 -5.56 -11.60
C PRO A 179 -22.58 -5.96 -10.60
N SER A 180 -22.91 -7.25 -10.47
CA SER A 180 -23.90 -7.77 -9.52
C SER A 180 -23.50 -7.57 -8.05
N MET A 181 -22.19 -7.43 -7.75
CA MET A 181 -21.71 -7.15 -6.40
C MET A 181 -22.08 -5.75 -5.89
N LYS A 182 -22.40 -4.81 -6.80
CA LYS A 182 -22.86 -3.47 -6.43
C LYS A 182 -24.16 -3.51 -5.63
N PHE A 183 -25.03 -4.49 -5.89
CA PHE A 183 -26.33 -4.64 -5.23
C PHE A 183 -26.24 -5.37 -3.88
N LEU A 184 -25.30 -6.33 -3.76
CA LEU A 184 -25.13 -7.15 -2.55
C LEU A 184 -24.66 -6.37 -1.31
N ILE A 185 -23.95 -5.25 -1.51
CA ILE A 185 -23.50 -4.41 -0.39
C ILE A 185 -24.58 -3.42 0.01
N ILE A 186 -25.34 -2.86 -0.92
CA ILE A 186 -26.42 -1.92 -0.60
C ILE A 186 -27.47 -2.61 0.28
N GLU A 187 -27.88 -3.84 -0.05
CA GLU A 187 -28.81 -4.60 0.79
C GLU A 187 -28.24 -4.89 2.19
N LYS A 188 -26.97 -5.29 2.30
CA LYS A 188 -26.36 -5.57 3.61
C LYS A 188 -26.06 -4.32 4.43
N SER A 189 -25.74 -3.20 3.81
CA SER A 189 -25.51 -1.92 4.47
C SER A 189 -26.81 -1.30 5.00
N ILE A 190 -27.93 -1.49 4.31
CA ILE A 190 -29.26 -1.06 4.79
C ILE A 190 -29.68 -1.86 6.04
N HIS A 191 -29.27 -3.12 6.16
CA HIS A 191 -29.54 -3.95 7.34
C HIS A 191 -28.55 -3.76 8.51
N LEU A 192 -27.45 -3.01 8.32
CA LEU A 192 -26.45 -2.73 9.36
C LEU A 192 -26.65 -1.39 10.08
N PHE A 193 -27.57 -0.54 9.60
CA PHE A 193 -28.07 0.61 10.34
C PHE A 193 -29.48 0.27 10.84
N PRO A 194 -29.64 -0.16 12.10
CA PRO A 194 -30.98 -0.23 12.67
C PRO A 194 -31.59 1.18 12.66
N LYS A 195 -32.88 1.26 12.32
CA LYS A 195 -33.69 2.47 12.54
C LYS A 195 -33.77 2.80 14.02
#